data_AF-A0A4Y8R5F1-F1
#
_entry.id   AF-A0A4Y8R5F1-F1
#
_cell.length_a   1.000
_cell.length_b   1.000
_cell.length_c   1.000
_cell.angle_alpha   90.00
_cell.angle_beta   90.00
_cell.angle_gamma   90.00
#
_symmetry.space_group_name_H-M   'P 1'
#
loop_
_entity.id
_entity.type
_entity.pdbx_description
1 polymer ?
#
loop_
_entity_poly.entity_id
_entity_poly.type
_entity_poly.pdbx_seq_one_letter_code
_entity_poly.pdbx_strand_id
1 'polypeptide(L)'
;MTRDNDPAAVAELDRLDEAVRSAPAGDTSAQIALWRQTVRLGTWFFIARGSEDQPRPYAVAADQGPMICLYSSAARADEAARALGLADDETGSVPLLGVPVPAAIDYVASFGAAGVVGVALDHPRVGHHIPLGNLALLKAWSADG
;
A
#
# COMPACT_ATOMS: atom_id res chain seq x y z
N MET A 1 -7.15 13.53 13.30
CA MET A 1 -7.74 12.41 12.55
C MET A 1 -7.16 12.43 11.15
N THR A 2 -6.56 11.34 10.70
CA THR A 2 -6.05 11.26 9.32
C THR A 2 -7.22 11.20 8.35
N ARG A 3 -7.26 12.11 7.38
CA ARG A 3 -8.34 12.19 6.39
C ARG A 3 -8.10 11.14 5.30
N ASP A 4 -9.16 10.47 4.88
CA ASP A 4 -9.11 9.54 3.75
C ASP A 4 -8.80 10.26 2.42
N ASN A 5 -8.29 9.50 1.44
CA ASN A 5 -8.02 10.02 0.11
C ASN A 5 -9.31 10.30 -0.67
N ASP A 6 -9.21 11.14 -1.70
CA ASP A 6 -10.32 11.41 -2.60
C ASP A 6 -10.80 10.11 -3.27
N PRO A 7 -12.10 9.75 -3.17
CA PRO A 7 -12.65 8.58 -3.85
C PRO A 7 -12.35 8.54 -5.35
N ALA A 8 -12.25 9.69 -6.03
CA ALA A 8 -11.87 9.75 -7.44
C ALA A 8 -10.42 9.31 -7.67
N ALA A 9 -9.50 9.68 -6.76
CA ALA A 9 -8.10 9.25 -6.83
C ALA A 9 -7.95 7.75 -6.58
N VAL A 10 -8.80 7.19 -5.72
CA VAL A 10 -8.87 5.75 -5.42
C VAL A 10 -9.49 4.97 -6.59
N ALA A 11 -10.55 5.49 -7.22
CA ALA A 11 -11.15 4.89 -8.41
C ALA A 11 -10.18 4.89 -9.62
N GLU A 12 -9.33 5.91 -9.73
CA GLU A 12 -8.27 5.95 -10.74
C GLU A 12 -7.25 4.80 -10.58
N LEU A 13 -6.98 4.35 -9.34
CA LEU A 13 -6.15 3.17 -9.11
C LEU A 13 -6.81 1.89 -9.64
N ASP A 14 -8.13 1.75 -9.52
CA ASP A 14 -8.85 0.60 -10.09
C ASP A 14 -8.77 0.60 -11.63
N ARG A 15 -8.93 1.78 -12.25
CA ARG A 15 -8.79 1.93 -13.70
C ARG A 15 -7.37 1.57 -14.16
N LEU A 16 -6.35 1.95 -13.39
CA LEU A 16 -4.95 1.66 -13.69
C LEU A 16 -4.60 0.19 -13.45
N ASP A 17 -5.13 -0.46 -12.40
CA ASP A 17 -5.01 -1.91 -12.16
C ASP A 17 -5.56 -2.70 -13.35
N GLU A 18 -6.77 -2.37 -13.82
CA GLU A 18 -7.33 -3.01 -15.02
C GLU A 18 -6.45 -2.80 -16.26
N ALA A 19 -5.88 -1.60 -16.43
CA ALA A 19 -4.96 -1.32 -17.53
C ALA A 19 -3.66 -2.14 -17.42
N VAL A 20 -3.14 -2.39 -16.21
CA VAL A 20 -1.97 -3.26 -16.00
C VAL A 20 -2.32 -4.71 -16.36
N ARG A 21 -3.48 -5.21 -15.93
CA ARG A 21 -3.93 -6.58 -16.22
C ARG A 21 -4.15 -6.82 -17.72
N SER A 22 -4.62 -5.79 -18.44
CA SER A 22 -4.87 -5.83 -19.88
C SER A 22 -3.63 -5.51 -20.74
N ALA A 23 -2.51 -5.12 -20.14
CA ALA A 23 -1.32 -4.70 -20.88
C ALA A 23 -0.63 -5.89 -21.57
N PRO A 24 -0.10 -5.70 -22.81
CA PRO A 24 0.74 -6.71 -23.45
C PRO A 24 1.98 -7.04 -22.61
N ALA A 25 2.46 -8.28 -22.72
CA ALA A 25 3.69 -8.70 -22.04
C ALA A 25 4.86 -7.77 -22.42
N GLY A 26 5.54 -7.23 -21.41
CA GLY A 26 6.65 -6.29 -21.57
C GLY A 26 6.25 -4.81 -21.62
N ASP A 27 4.96 -4.47 -21.71
CA ASP A 27 4.50 -3.09 -21.53
C ASP A 27 4.33 -2.76 -20.05
N THR A 28 5.20 -1.89 -19.54
CA THR A 28 5.20 -1.45 -18.14
C THR A 28 4.56 -0.08 -17.94
N SER A 29 4.01 0.53 -19.00
CA SER A 29 3.49 1.90 -18.97
C SER A 29 2.34 2.05 -17.98
N ALA A 30 1.41 1.09 -17.96
CA ALA A 30 0.31 1.06 -17.01
C ALA A 30 0.79 0.86 -15.57
N GLN A 31 1.83 0.04 -15.36
CA GLN A 31 2.39 -0.22 -14.04
C GLN A 31 3.09 1.03 -13.49
N ILE A 32 3.82 1.76 -14.33
CA ILE A 32 4.42 3.04 -13.98
C ILE A 32 3.33 4.05 -13.62
N ALA A 33 2.25 4.13 -14.41
CA ALA A 33 1.13 5.02 -14.14
C ALA A 33 0.41 4.70 -12.81
N LEU A 34 0.20 3.42 -12.50
CA LEU A 34 -0.36 2.95 -11.23
C LEU A 34 0.47 3.43 -10.03
N TRP A 35 1.79 3.23 -10.08
CA TRP A 35 2.68 3.65 -9.00
C TRP A 35 2.80 5.17 -8.89
N ARG A 36 2.77 5.89 -10.02
CA ARG A 36 2.68 7.36 -10.02
C ARG A 36 1.40 7.85 -9.34
N GLN A 37 0.27 7.22 -9.61
CA GLN A 37 -0.98 7.57 -8.93
C GLN A 37 -0.91 7.23 -7.43
N THR A 38 -0.28 6.10 -7.07
CA THR A 38 -0.11 5.67 -5.68
C THR A 38 0.67 6.68 -4.84
N VAL A 39 1.75 7.28 -5.40
CA VAL A 39 2.53 8.32 -4.71
C VAL A 39 1.88 9.71 -4.77
N ARG A 40 0.77 9.89 -5.50
CA ARG A 40 -0.03 11.14 -5.50
C ARG A 40 -1.17 11.10 -4.49
N LEU A 41 -1.40 9.97 -3.84
CA LEU A 41 -2.30 9.89 -2.69
C LEU A 41 -1.80 10.80 -1.56
N GLY A 42 -2.71 11.38 -0.80
CA GLY A 42 -2.33 12.21 0.35
C GLY A 42 -1.82 11.37 1.53
N THR A 43 -2.40 10.19 1.73
CA THR A 43 -2.09 9.28 2.84
C THR A 43 -1.98 7.84 2.34
N TRP A 44 -1.02 7.08 2.85
CA TRP A 44 -1.05 5.62 2.79
C TRP A 44 -1.55 5.03 4.11
N PHE A 45 -2.46 4.08 4.03
CA PHE A 45 -3.01 3.37 5.18
C PHE A 45 -2.32 2.03 5.36
N PHE A 46 -2.13 1.61 6.60
CA PHE A 46 -1.55 0.31 6.96
C PHE A 46 -2.39 -0.32 8.05
N ILE A 47 -2.67 -1.62 7.93
CA ILE A 47 -3.27 -2.38 9.01
C ILE A 47 -2.23 -2.53 10.12
N ALA A 48 -2.52 -2.01 11.31
CA ALA A 48 -1.63 -2.11 12.46
C ALA A 48 -1.69 -3.52 13.06
N ARG A 49 -0.52 -4.09 13.34
CA ARG A 49 -0.33 -5.35 14.07
C ARG A 49 0.61 -5.12 15.25
N GLY A 50 0.55 -6.01 16.23
CA GLY A 50 1.33 -5.88 17.47
C GLY A 50 0.58 -5.11 18.54
N SER A 51 1.29 -4.72 19.61
CA SER A 51 0.71 -4.00 20.74
C SER A 51 0.43 -2.53 20.38
N GLU A 52 -0.51 -1.92 21.11
CA GLU A 52 -0.85 -0.48 20.96
C GLU A 52 0.38 0.44 21.11
N ASP A 53 1.34 0.08 21.96
CA ASP A 53 2.55 0.87 22.20
C ASP A 53 3.61 0.73 21.09
N GLN A 54 3.52 -0.32 20.26
CA GLN A 54 4.49 -0.60 19.18
C GLN A 54 3.80 -1.18 17.94
N PRO A 55 2.87 -0.44 17.31
CA PRO A 55 2.16 -0.93 16.15
C PRO A 55 3.13 -1.04 14.96
N ARG A 56 3.06 -2.17 14.26
CA ARG A 56 3.82 -2.45 13.04
C ARG A 56 2.84 -2.66 11.88
N PRO A 57 3.20 -2.25 10.66
CA PRO A 57 2.34 -2.48 9.52
C PRO A 57 2.26 -3.98 9.23
N TYR A 58 1.08 -4.45 8.87
CA TYR A 58 0.90 -5.81 8.38
C TYR A 58 1.76 -6.05 7.14
N ALA A 59 2.41 -7.21 7.10
CA ALA A 59 3.17 -7.67 5.96
C ALA A 59 2.68 -9.06 5.55
N VAL A 60 2.49 -9.25 4.24
CA VAL A 60 2.16 -10.53 3.64
C VAL A 60 3.46 -11.30 3.33
N ALA A 61 3.44 -12.61 3.52
CA ALA A 61 4.53 -13.47 3.07
C ALA A 61 4.48 -13.62 1.53
N ALA A 62 5.63 -13.51 0.88
CA ALA A 62 5.81 -13.79 -0.54
C ALA A 62 7.12 -14.53 -0.77
N ASP A 63 7.29 -15.15 -1.94
CA ASP A 63 8.44 -16.01 -2.25
C ASP A 63 9.79 -15.29 -2.10
N GLN A 64 9.84 -14.03 -2.52
CA GLN A 64 11.00 -13.14 -2.38
C GLN A 64 11.25 -12.63 -0.96
N GLY A 65 10.30 -12.79 -0.04
CA GLY A 65 10.33 -12.27 1.33
C GLY A 65 9.09 -11.47 1.73
N PRO A 66 9.02 -10.98 2.97
CA PRO A 66 7.88 -10.25 3.50
C PRO A 66 7.66 -8.92 2.76
N MET A 67 6.41 -8.61 2.43
CA MET A 67 6.01 -7.36 1.80
C MET A 67 4.99 -6.61 2.65
N ILE A 68 5.25 -5.34 2.96
CA ILE A 68 4.29 -4.51 3.68
C ILE A 68 3.08 -4.22 2.80
N CYS A 69 1.87 -4.39 3.34
CA CYS A 69 0.64 -4.02 2.65
C CYS A 69 0.33 -2.55 2.91
N LEU A 70 0.36 -1.74 1.84
CA LEU A 70 -0.12 -0.36 1.86
C LEU A 70 -1.51 -0.30 1.23
N TYR A 71 -2.39 0.53 1.79
CA TYR A 71 -3.77 0.68 1.36
C TYR A 71 -4.06 2.11 0.92
N SER A 72 -4.79 2.25 -0.18
CA SER A 72 -5.12 3.54 -0.78
C SER A 72 -6.28 4.25 -0.12
N SER A 73 -7.05 3.56 0.72
CA SER A 73 -8.07 4.17 1.59
C SER A 73 -8.27 3.38 2.88
N ALA A 74 -8.87 4.02 3.88
CA ALA A 74 -9.23 3.33 5.11
C ALA A 74 -10.25 2.21 4.85
N ALA A 75 -11.22 2.47 3.96
CA ALA A 75 -12.22 1.47 3.56
C ALA A 75 -11.57 0.22 2.93
N ARG A 76 -10.56 0.38 2.06
CA ARG A 76 -9.85 -0.76 1.47
C ARG A 76 -9.01 -1.53 2.48
N ALA A 77 -8.43 -0.84 3.46
CA ALA A 77 -7.72 -1.49 4.55
C ALA A 77 -8.65 -2.34 5.41
N ASP A 78 -9.85 -1.83 5.74
CA ASP A 78 -10.86 -2.58 6.50
C ASP A 78 -11.40 -3.79 5.70
N GLU A 79 -11.68 -3.62 4.40
CA GLU A 79 -12.08 -4.71 3.51
C GLU A 79 -11.01 -5.81 3.47
N ALA A 80 -9.74 -5.41 3.31
CA ALA A 80 -8.62 -6.34 3.28
C ALA A 80 -8.43 -7.05 4.63
N ALA A 81 -8.57 -6.33 5.75
CA ALA A 81 -8.45 -6.93 7.08
C ALA A 81 -9.46 -8.04 7.30
N ARG A 82 -10.71 -7.86 6.84
CA ARG A 82 -11.74 -8.90 6.88
C ARG A 82 -11.40 -10.06 5.94
N ALA A 83 -11.02 -9.77 4.70
CA ALA A 83 -10.67 -10.78 3.72
C ALA A 83 -9.48 -11.66 4.14
N LEU A 84 -8.54 -11.09 4.90
CA LEU A 84 -7.34 -11.75 5.40
C LEU A 84 -7.54 -12.40 6.78
N GLY A 85 -8.74 -12.32 7.38
CA GLY A 85 -9.00 -12.85 8.73
C GLY A 85 -8.21 -12.15 9.83
N LEU A 86 -7.88 -10.87 9.62
CA LEU A 86 -7.11 -10.05 10.57
C LEU A 86 -8.00 -9.24 11.52
N ALA A 87 -9.26 -9.03 11.14
CA ALA A 87 -10.26 -8.36 11.94
C ALA A 87 -10.60 -9.17 13.19
N ASP A 88 -10.80 -8.47 14.30
CA ASP A 88 -11.32 -9.05 15.53
C ASP A 88 -12.78 -9.52 15.30
N ASP A 89 -13.09 -10.73 15.73
CA ASP A 89 -14.41 -11.35 15.58
C ASP A 89 -15.51 -10.57 16.33
N GLU A 90 -15.17 -9.84 17.40
CA GLU A 90 -16.13 -9.06 18.20
C GLU A 90 -16.37 -7.65 17.64
N THR A 91 -15.35 -6.97 17.14
CA THR A 91 -15.45 -5.56 16.70
C THR A 91 -15.52 -5.39 15.19
N GLY A 92 -15.07 -6.37 14.40
CA GLY A 92 -15.11 -6.36 12.93
C GLY A 92 -14.25 -5.28 12.26
N SER A 93 -13.33 -4.65 13.00
CA SER A 93 -12.38 -3.62 12.54
C SER A 93 -10.98 -3.91 13.06
N VAL A 94 -9.97 -3.29 12.42
CA VAL A 94 -8.58 -3.34 12.85
C VAL A 94 -8.05 -1.92 13.03
N PRO A 95 -7.13 -1.70 13.98
CA PRO A 95 -6.45 -0.41 14.07
C PRO A 95 -5.69 -0.12 12.77
N LEU A 96 -5.84 1.10 12.25
CA LEU A 96 -5.15 1.58 11.05
C LEU A 96 -4.11 2.65 11.41
N LEU A 97 -2.96 2.57 10.75
CA LEU A 97 -1.97 3.66 10.71
C LEU A 97 -2.13 4.42 9.40
N GLY A 98 -2.41 5.71 9.47
CA GLY A 98 -2.39 6.59 8.30
C GLY A 98 -1.11 7.41 8.29
N VAL A 99 -0.27 7.25 7.27
CA VAL A 99 0.99 7.99 7.13
C VAL A 99 0.92 8.88 5.89
N PRO A 100 1.14 10.21 6.01
CA PRO A 100 1.13 11.10 4.86
C PRO A 100 2.24 10.79 3.86
N VAL A 101 1.97 10.99 2.57
CA VAL A 101 3.01 10.99 1.53
C VAL A 101 3.69 12.38 1.50
N PRO A 102 5.03 12.48 1.37
CA PRO A 102 5.99 11.41 1.07
C PRO A 102 6.55 10.65 2.28
N ALA A 103 6.23 11.03 3.52
CA ALA A 103 6.77 10.39 4.73
C ALA A 103 6.49 8.88 4.81
N ALA A 104 5.37 8.43 4.23
CA ALA A 104 5.02 7.01 4.11
C ALA A 104 6.09 6.18 3.36
N ILE A 105 6.78 6.76 2.38
CA ILE A 105 7.82 6.08 1.60
C ILE A 105 9.04 5.81 2.49
N ASP A 106 9.47 6.79 3.28
CA ASP A 106 10.57 6.63 4.24
C ASP A 106 10.19 5.67 5.37
N TYR A 107 8.93 5.73 5.81
CA TYR A 107 8.39 4.81 6.81
C TYR A 107 8.52 3.34 6.37
N VAL A 108 8.04 2.98 5.17
CA VAL A 108 8.15 1.60 4.69
C VAL A 108 9.59 1.20 4.38
N ALA A 109 10.43 2.12 3.91
CA ALA A 109 11.85 1.86 3.65
C ALA A 109 12.61 1.46 4.93
N SER A 110 12.22 2.01 6.09
CA SER A 110 12.85 1.69 7.38
C SER A 110 12.75 0.21 7.77
N PHE A 111 11.76 -0.51 7.25
CA PHE A 111 11.56 -1.94 7.52
C PHE A 111 12.49 -2.86 6.71
N GLY A 112 13.29 -2.33 5.78
CA GLY A 112 14.32 -3.11 5.09
C GLY A 112 15.33 -3.74 6.05
N ALA A 113 15.67 -3.04 7.14
CA ALA A 113 16.54 -3.56 8.20
C ALA A 113 15.92 -4.75 8.96
N ALA A 114 14.60 -4.90 8.91
CA ALA A 114 13.86 -6.03 9.49
C ALA A 114 13.57 -7.15 8.47
N GLY A 115 14.17 -7.08 7.27
CA GLY A 115 14.04 -8.10 6.24
C GLY A 115 12.83 -7.94 5.31
N VAL A 116 12.08 -6.84 5.39
CA VAL A 116 11.03 -6.53 4.40
C VAL A 116 11.68 -6.27 3.04
N VAL A 117 11.10 -6.82 1.98
CA VAL A 117 11.68 -6.77 0.62
C VAL A 117 10.89 -5.91 -0.35
N GLY A 118 9.66 -5.55 -0.02
CA GLY A 118 8.84 -4.66 -0.85
C GLY A 118 7.55 -4.21 -0.19
N VAL A 119 6.74 -3.52 -0.98
CA VAL A 119 5.39 -3.12 -0.61
C VAL A 119 4.38 -3.61 -1.64
N ALA A 120 3.20 -4.01 -1.18
CA ALA A 120 2.07 -4.44 -2.01
C ALA A 120 0.91 -3.46 -1.85
N LEU A 121 0.39 -2.96 -2.98
CA LEU A 121 -0.73 -2.04 -3.04
C LEU A 121 -2.05 -2.80 -2.89
N ASP A 122 -2.90 -2.35 -1.96
CA ASP A 122 -4.28 -2.79 -1.76
C ASP A 122 -4.45 -4.32 -1.79
N HIS A 123 -3.49 -5.06 -1.23
CA HIS A 123 -3.56 -6.52 -1.17
C HIS A 123 -4.69 -6.96 -0.23
N PRO A 124 -5.59 -7.90 -0.63
CA PRO A 124 -5.49 -8.78 -1.79
C PRO A 124 -6.19 -8.30 -3.08
N ARG A 125 -6.86 -7.14 -3.09
CA ARG A 125 -7.66 -6.64 -4.21
C ARG A 125 -6.83 -6.30 -5.46
N VAL A 126 -5.79 -5.47 -5.30
CA VAL A 126 -4.92 -5.03 -6.40
C VAL A 126 -3.66 -5.91 -6.45
N GLY A 127 -2.89 -5.96 -5.36
CA GLY A 127 -1.79 -6.91 -5.19
C GLY A 127 -0.53 -6.62 -6.01
N HIS A 128 -0.52 -5.57 -6.85
CA HIS A 128 0.70 -5.09 -7.49
C HIS A 128 1.72 -4.67 -6.43
N HIS A 129 2.99 -5.05 -6.62
CA HIS A 129 4.05 -4.79 -5.67
C HIS A 129 5.23 -4.07 -6.31
N ILE A 130 6.04 -3.44 -5.45
CA ILE A 130 7.30 -2.81 -5.83
C ILE A 130 8.39 -3.16 -4.80
N PRO A 131 9.60 -3.55 -5.22
CA PRO A 131 10.70 -3.82 -4.31
C PRO A 131 11.14 -2.58 -3.52
N LEU A 132 11.63 -2.75 -2.29
CA LEU A 132 12.12 -1.64 -1.47
C LEU A 132 13.26 -0.87 -2.17
N GLY A 133 14.10 -1.59 -2.94
CA GLY A 133 15.19 -0.98 -3.72
C GLY A 133 14.71 0.06 -4.74
N ASN A 134 13.44 0.03 -5.14
CA ASN A 134 12.85 0.97 -6.09
C ASN A 134 12.11 2.13 -5.40
N LEU A 135 12.09 2.23 -4.07
CA LEU A 135 11.37 3.30 -3.37
C LEU A 135 11.99 4.68 -3.58
N ALA A 136 13.30 4.77 -3.86
CA ALA A 136 13.93 6.04 -4.22
C ALA A 136 13.30 6.65 -5.49
N LEU A 137 12.87 5.82 -6.44
CA LEU A 137 12.15 6.25 -7.64
C LEU A 137 10.77 6.81 -7.28
N LEU A 138 10.04 6.14 -6.39
CA LEU A 138 8.75 6.62 -5.90
C LEU A 138 8.87 7.98 -5.20
N LYS A 139 9.93 8.15 -4.39
CA LYS A 139 10.21 9.41 -3.71
C LYS A 139 10.45 10.55 -4.69
N ALA A 140 11.19 10.30 -5.78
CA ALA A 140 11.38 11.29 -6.83
C ALA A 140 10.04 11.70 -7.47
N TRP A 141 9.18 10.75 -7.82
CA TRP A 141 7.87 11.06 -8.40
C TRP A 141 6.92 11.80 -7.45
N SER A 142 7.02 11.59 -6.14
CA SER A 142 6.24 12.33 -5.15
C SER A 142 6.62 13.81 -5.06
N ALA A 143 7.83 14.18 -5.51
CA ALA A 143 8.30 15.57 -5.55
C ALA A 143 7.93 16.29 -6.85
N ASP A 144 7.56 15.54 -7.90
CA ASP A 144 7.17 16.06 -9.22
C ASP A 144 5.66 16.41 -9.31
N GLY A 145 4.91 16.20 -8.24
CA GLY A 145 3.43 16.23 -8.19
C GLY A 145 2.81 17.48 -7.58
#